data_AF-A0A2D9BDR9-F1
#
_entry.id   AF-A0A2D9BDR9-F1
#
_cell.length_a   1.000
_cell.length_b   1.000
_cell.length_c   1.000
_cell.angle_alpha   90.00
_cell.angle_beta   90.00
_cell.angle_gamma   90.00
#
_symmetry.space_group_name_H-M   'P 1'
#
loop_
_entity.id
_entity.type
_entity.pdbx_description
1 polymer ?
#
loop_
_entity_poly.entity_id
_entity_poly.type
_entity_poly.pdbx_seq_one_letter_code
_entity_poly.pdbx_strand_id
1 'polypeptide(L)'
;MVNIKLIYTAVLLMFVISCHTKNEQKHFLFDDTKVQKKTVKELYEYNLKELEKIMDSEHKKMNPKAIEPINFLTKISGHESSGDMTYYGVFNFSNEDLMYWKDWYTKNKDSLNYIYSSKDTLDY
;
A
#
# COMPACT_ATOMS: atom_id res chain seq x y z
N MET A 1 20.90 46.43 34.61
CA MET A 1 22.22 45.82 34.36
C MET A 1 21.99 44.36 34.04
N VAL A 2 22.06 43.96 32.76
CA VAL A 2 21.69 42.60 32.33
C VAL A 2 22.79 41.63 32.73
N ASN A 3 22.44 40.59 33.48
CA ASN A 3 23.39 39.66 34.06
C ASN A 3 23.85 38.68 32.97
N ILE A 4 25.01 38.99 32.37
CA ILE A 4 25.59 38.25 31.23
C ILE A 4 25.68 36.75 31.51
N LYS A 5 25.92 36.35 32.77
CA LYS A 5 25.95 34.94 33.19
C LYS A 5 24.64 34.19 32.91
N LEU A 6 23.50 34.88 32.99
CA LEU A 6 22.17 34.31 32.80
C LEU A 6 21.84 34.10 31.32
N ILE A 7 22.46 34.89 30.43
CA ILE A 7 22.34 34.72 28.97
C ILE A 7 23.18 33.52 28.52
N TYR A 8 24.41 33.39 29.04
CA TYR A 8 25.27 32.26 28.68
C TYR A 8 24.69 30.92 29.13
N THR A 9 24.08 30.84 30.31
CA THR A 9 23.41 29.61 30.76
C THR A 9 22.20 29.27 29.90
N ALA A 10 21.39 30.25 29.49
CA ALA A 10 20.23 30.02 28.63
C ALA A 10 20.63 29.52 27.22
N VAL A 11 21.69 30.09 26.63
CA VAL A 11 22.21 29.65 25.32
C VAL A 11 22.78 28.24 25.40
N LEU A 12 23.50 27.90 26.48
CA LEU A 12 24.06 26.57 26.67
C LEU A 12 22.96 25.52 26.86
N LEU A 13 21.88 25.86 27.58
CA LEU A 13 20.71 25.00 27.77
C LEU A 13 19.98 24.74 26.44
N MET A 14 19.80 25.75 25.60
CA MET A 14 19.23 25.58 24.26
C MET A 14 20.12 24.72 23.35
N PHE A 15 21.46 24.83 23.48
CA PHE A 15 22.38 23.99 22.73
C PHE A 15 22.34 22.52 23.18
N VAL A 16 22.23 22.26 24.49
CA VAL A 16 22.09 20.89 25.04
C VAL A 16 20.76 20.26 24.63
N ILE A 17 19.66 21.02 24.68
CA ILE A 17 18.34 20.55 24.20
C ILE A 17 18.38 20.25 22.68
N SER A 18 19.06 21.09 21.90
CA SER A 18 19.22 20.89 20.45
C SER A 18 20.15 19.71 20.11
N CYS A 19 21.13 19.40 20.97
CA CYS A 19 21.94 18.18 20.84
C CYS A 19 21.16 16.91 21.24
N HIS A 20 20.30 16.97 22.26
CA HIS A 20 19.48 15.82 22.68
C HIS A 20 18.41 15.44 21.64
N THR A 21 17.82 16.43 20.96
CA THR A 21 16.84 16.19 19.88
C THR A 21 17.45 15.64 18.60
N LYS A 22 18.77 15.78 18.39
CA LYS A 22 19.48 15.18 17.24
C LYS A 22 19.87 13.72 17.45
N ASN A 23 19.72 13.19 18.67
CA ASN A 23 20.11 11.80 18.98
C ASN A 23 18.96 10.79 18.88
N GLU A 24 17.75 11.23 18.50
CA GLU A 24 16.64 10.33 18.12
C GLU A 24 16.57 10.07 16.60
N GLN A 25 17.57 10.50 15.83
CA GLN A 25 17.68 10.22 14.40
C GLN A 25 18.68 9.10 14.06
N LYS A 26 18.85 8.10 14.95
CA LYS A 26 19.58 6.87 14.61
C LYS A 26 18.97 5.64 15.26
N HIS A 27 17.88 5.17 14.66
CA HIS A 27 17.79 3.78 14.21
C HIS A 27 16.73 3.71 13.10
N PHE A 28 17.06 4.33 11.97
CA PHE A 28 16.72 3.74 10.68
C PHE A 28 17.56 2.44 10.61
N LEU A 29 17.17 1.44 11.39
CA LEU A 29 17.34 0.08 10.93
C LEU A 29 16.52 0.07 9.66
N PHE A 30 17.22 0.16 8.53
CA PHE A 30 16.94 -0.74 7.43
C PHE A 30 16.93 -2.12 8.08
N ASP A 31 15.79 -2.46 8.68
CA ASP A 31 15.35 -3.81 8.73
C ASP A 31 15.38 -4.17 7.25
N ASP A 32 16.38 -4.96 6.87
CA ASP A 32 16.27 -5.89 5.77
C ASP A 32 15.07 -6.79 6.10
N THR A 33 13.87 -6.19 6.13
CA THR A 33 12.63 -6.82 5.83
C THR A 33 12.91 -7.32 4.44
N LYS A 34 13.35 -8.57 4.41
CA LYS A 34 13.43 -9.42 3.26
C LYS A 34 12.09 -9.23 2.58
N VAL A 35 11.99 -8.27 1.67
CA VAL A 35 10.80 -7.97 0.91
C VAL A 35 10.58 -9.28 0.18
N GLN A 36 9.70 -10.12 0.73
CA GLN A 36 9.38 -11.38 0.11
C GLN A 36 8.82 -10.97 -1.24
N LYS A 37 9.63 -11.15 -2.28
CA LYS A 37 9.23 -10.87 -3.64
C LYS A 37 8.05 -11.79 -3.91
N LYS A 38 6.84 -11.25 -3.77
CA LYS A 38 5.62 -11.96 -4.09
C LYS A 38 5.59 -12.09 -5.61
N THR A 39 5.31 -13.31 -6.06
CA THR A 39 5.04 -13.59 -7.45
C THR A 39 3.73 -12.92 -7.86
N VAL A 40 3.53 -12.69 -9.16
CA VAL A 40 2.27 -12.08 -9.65
C VAL A 40 1.07 -12.93 -9.29
N LYS A 41 1.22 -14.26 -9.28
CA LYS A 41 0.19 -15.18 -8.76
C LYS A 41 -0.20 -14.87 -7.32
N GLU A 42 0.79 -14.71 -6.44
CA GLU A 42 0.56 -14.41 -5.01
C GLU A 42 -0.06 -13.02 -4.81
N LEU A 43 0.35 -12.03 -5.61
CA LEU A 43 -0.24 -10.70 -5.59
C LEU A 43 -1.69 -10.71 -6.09
N TYR A 44 -1.97 -11.48 -7.14
CA TYR A 44 -3.34 -11.62 -7.66
C TYR A 44 -4.26 -12.25 -6.61
N GLU A 45 -3.81 -13.34 -5.99
CA GLU A 45 -4.57 -14.01 -4.93
C GLU A 45 -4.76 -13.12 -3.69
N TYR A 46 -3.72 -12.36 -3.31
CA TYR A 46 -3.81 -11.39 -2.23
C TYR A 46 -4.89 -10.33 -2.50
N ASN A 47 -4.88 -9.73 -3.69
CA ASN A 47 -5.85 -8.70 -4.06
C ASN A 47 -7.28 -9.24 -4.16
N LEU A 48 -7.48 -10.49 -4.63
CA LEU A 48 -8.79 -11.15 -4.56
C LEU A 48 -9.30 -11.26 -3.12
N LYS A 49 -8.45 -11.70 -2.18
CA LYS A 49 -8.82 -11.84 -0.77
C LYS A 49 -9.14 -10.50 -0.11
N GLU A 50 -8.42 -9.44 -0.47
CA GLU A 50 -8.74 -8.10 0.03
C GLU A 50 -10.12 -7.64 -0.44
N LEU A 51 -10.48 -7.88 -1.72
CA LEU A 51 -11.81 -7.57 -2.22
C LEU A 51 -12.91 -8.42 -1.58
N GLU A 52 -12.68 -9.70 -1.32
CA GLU A 52 -13.63 -10.54 -0.57
C GLU A 52 -13.92 -9.97 0.83
N LYS A 53 -12.87 -9.59 1.57
CA LYS A 53 -13.06 -8.98 2.90
C LYS A 53 -13.85 -7.68 2.84
N ILE A 54 -13.63 -6.86 1.82
CA ILE A 54 -14.37 -5.61 1.61
C ILE A 54 -15.83 -5.91 1.28
N MET A 55 -16.07 -6.94 0.47
CA MET A 55 -17.41 -7.39 0.08
C MET A 55 -18.27 -7.80 1.27
N ASP A 56 -17.64 -8.49 2.23
CA ASP A 56 -18.29 -8.97 3.45
C ASP A 56 -18.38 -7.90 4.55
N SER A 57 -17.81 -6.71 4.31
CA SER A 57 -17.85 -5.60 5.25
C SER A 57 -19.13 -4.75 5.11
N GLU A 58 -19.61 -4.19 6.22
CA GLU A 58 -20.76 -3.26 6.23
C GLU A 58 -20.55 -1.99 5.39
N HIS A 59 -19.30 -1.72 4.97
CA HIS A 59 -18.90 -0.53 4.22
C HIS A 59 -18.51 -0.82 2.75
N LYS A 60 -19.01 -1.92 2.16
CA LYS A 60 -18.75 -2.35 0.78
C LYS A 60 -18.74 -1.21 -0.26
N LYS A 61 -19.70 -0.29 -0.21
CA LYS A 61 -19.92 0.74 -1.25
C LYS A 61 -18.96 1.93 -1.19
N MET A 62 -18.20 2.10 -0.10
CA MET A 62 -17.29 3.24 0.08
C MET A 62 -16.02 2.82 0.81
N ASN A 63 -15.32 1.82 0.27
CA ASN A 63 -14.05 1.39 0.84
C ASN A 63 -12.88 1.82 -0.06
N PRO A 64 -12.13 2.89 0.29
CA PRO A 64 -10.99 3.34 -0.51
C PRO A 64 -9.87 2.29 -0.59
N LYS A 65 -9.87 1.28 0.27
CA LYS A 65 -8.93 0.15 0.17
C LYS A 65 -9.19 -0.77 -1.02
N ALA A 66 -10.34 -0.63 -1.70
CA ALA A 66 -10.65 -1.41 -2.90
C ALA A 66 -9.89 -0.92 -4.15
N ILE A 67 -9.41 0.34 -4.15
CA ILE A 67 -8.83 0.99 -5.34
C ILE A 67 -7.60 0.24 -5.86
N GLU A 68 -6.64 -0.03 -4.98
CA GLU A 68 -5.39 -0.70 -5.35
C GLU A 68 -5.63 -2.14 -5.84
N PRO A 69 -6.42 -2.98 -5.14
CA PRO A 69 -6.81 -4.29 -5.67
C PRO A 69 -7.53 -4.24 -7.01
N ILE A 70 -8.51 -3.35 -7.19
CA ILE A 70 -9.24 -3.21 -8.46
C ILE A 70 -8.29 -2.84 -9.59
N ASN A 71 -7.41 -1.86 -9.38
CA ASN A 71 -6.44 -1.43 -10.38
C ASN A 71 -5.46 -2.56 -10.75
N PHE A 72 -4.95 -3.28 -9.76
CA PHE A 72 -4.06 -4.41 -10.00
C PHE A 72 -4.78 -5.51 -10.81
N LEU A 73 -5.96 -5.94 -10.37
CA LEU A 73 -6.72 -7.00 -11.04
C LEU A 73 -7.15 -6.60 -12.45
N THR A 74 -7.56 -5.34 -12.65
CA THR A 74 -7.88 -4.77 -13.97
C THR A 74 -6.66 -4.78 -14.88
N LYS A 75 -5.50 -4.32 -14.40
CA LYS A 75 -4.25 -4.30 -15.17
C LYS A 75 -3.81 -5.68 -15.63
N ILE A 76 -4.06 -6.71 -14.82
CA ILE A 76 -3.66 -8.08 -15.14
C ILE A 76 -4.69 -8.80 -16.01
N SER A 77 -5.99 -8.64 -15.73
CA SER A 77 -7.07 -9.37 -16.41
C SER A 77 -7.66 -8.66 -17.62
N GLY A 78 -7.45 -7.35 -17.75
CA GLY A 78 -8.06 -6.49 -18.76
C GLY A 78 -9.56 -6.19 -18.52
N HIS A 79 -10.12 -6.61 -17.39
CA HIS A 79 -11.53 -6.36 -17.04
C HIS A 79 -11.65 -5.17 -16.11
N GLU A 80 -12.24 -4.09 -16.61
CA GLU A 80 -12.58 -2.90 -15.82
C GLU A 80 -13.74 -3.21 -14.86
N SER A 81 -13.68 -2.66 -13.65
CA SER A 81 -14.78 -2.79 -12.70
C SER A 81 -16.05 -2.12 -13.24
N SER A 82 -17.20 -2.74 -12.98
CA SER A 82 -18.52 -2.18 -13.28
C SER A 82 -18.94 -1.03 -12.35
N GLY A 83 -18.14 -0.70 -11.34
CA GLY A 83 -18.50 0.28 -10.33
C GLY A 83 -18.19 1.71 -10.72
N ASP A 84 -19.14 2.60 -10.45
CA ASP A 84 -18.96 4.04 -10.67
C ASP A 84 -17.83 4.59 -9.79
N MET A 85 -16.97 5.43 -10.41
CA MET A 85 -16.02 6.26 -9.69
C MET A 85 -16.79 7.36 -8.96
N THR A 86 -16.73 7.36 -7.63
CA THR A 86 -17.28 8.48 -6.85
C THR A 86 -16.40 9.72 -7.00
N TYR A 87 -16.95 10.91 -6.71
CA TYR A 87 -16.20 12.18 -6.69
C TYR A 87 -14.92 12.15 -5.85
N TYR A 88 -14.87 11.27 -4.84
CA TYR A 88 -13.71 11.10 -3.96
C TYR A 88 -12.69 10.05 -4.47
N GLY A 89 -12.84 9.57 -5.70
CA GLY A 89 -11.96 8.54 -6.27
C GLY A 89 -12.18 7.15 -5.68
N VAL A 90 -13.28 6.92 -4.94
CA VAL A 90 -13.61 5.57 -4.46
C VAL A 90 -14.18 4.78 -5.62
N PHE A 91 -13.46 3.72 -6.00
CA PHE A 91 -13.91 2.73 -6.98
C PHE A 91 -14.85 1.75 -6.28
N ASN A 92 -16.07 1.65 -6.78
CA ASN A 92 -16.97 0.59 -6.37
C ASN A 92 -16.68 -0.67 -7.21
N PHE A 93 -17.15 -1.83 -6.76
CA PHE A 93 -17.11 -3.06 -7.56
C PHE A 93 -18.28 -3.96 -7.18
N SER A 94 -18.78 -4.72 -8.14
CA SER A 94 -19.92 -5.61 -7.96
C SER A 94 -19.49 -7.02 -7.53
N ASN A 95 -20.46 -7.85 -7.16
CA ASN A 95 -20.19 -9.28 -6.98
C ASN A 95 -19.80 -9.94 -8.32
N GLU A 96 -20.33 -9.43 -9.43
CA GLU A 96 -20.05 -9.93 -10.78
C GLU A 96 -18.60 -9.67 -11.16
N ASP A 97 -18.05 -8.50 -10.82
CA ASP A 97 -16.62 -8.18 -11.00
C ASP A 97 -15.72 -9.14 -10.20
N LEU A 98 -16.07 -9.37 -8.93
CA LEU A 98 -15.32 -10.28 -8.06
C LEU A 98 -15.35 -11.72 -8.60
N MET A 99 -16.51 -12.17 -9.08
CA MET A 99 -16.64 -13.49 -9.69
C MET A 99 -15.87 -13.59 -11.00
N TYR A 100 -15.89 -12.55 -11.83
CA TYR A 100 -15.10 -12.50 -13.05
C TYR A 100 -13.60 -12.67 -12.76
N TRP A 101 -13.05 -11.89 -11.81
CA TRP A 101 -11.62 -11.97 -11.50
C TRP A 101 -11.23 -13.33 -10.89
N LYS A 102 -12.12 -13.96 -10.11
CA LYS A 102 -11.91 -15.33 -9.61
C LYS A 102 -11.86 -16.37 -10.74
N ASP A 103 -12.80 -16.29 -11.68
CA ASP A 103 -12.85 -17.19 -12.82
C ASP A 103 -11.64 -17.00 -13.74
N TRP A 104 -11.27 -15.74 -13.97
CA TRP A 104 -10.09 -15.39 -14.73
C TRP A 104 -8.82 -15.94 -14.06
N TYR A 105 -8.66 -15.75 -12.74
CA TYR A 105 -7.54 -16.31 -11.99
C TYR A 105 -7.47 -17.82 -12.12
N THR A 106 -8.61 -18.51 -11.96
CA THR A 106 -8.68 -19.96 -12.03
C THR A 106 -8.19 -20.50 -13.38
N LYS A 107 -8.51 -19.79 -14.48
CA LYS A 107 -8.09 -20.16 -15.84
C LYS A 107 -6.62 -19.82 -16.14
N ASN A 108 -6.03 -18.83 -15.48
CA ASN A 108 -4.73 -18.25 -15.86
C ASN A 108 -3.63 -18.38 -14.78
N LYS A 109 -3.95 -18.85 -13.57
CA LYS A 109 -3.04 -18.86 -12.41
C LYS A 109 -1.71 -19.58 -12.64
N ASP A 110 -1.69 -20.59 -13.50
CA ASP A 110 -0.49 -21.38 -13.76
C ASP A 110 0.45 -20.69 -14.77
N SER A 111 -0.10 -19.86 -15.64
CA SER A 111 0.66 -19.05 -16.61
C SER A 111 1.00 -17.65 -16.10
N LEU A 112 0.36 -17.17 -15.04
CA LEU A 112 0.55 -15.80 -14.52
C LEU A 112 2.01 -15.45 -14.29
N ASN A 113 2.75 -16.32 -13.59
CA ASN A 113 4.15 -16.07 -13.31
C ASN A 113 5.02 -16.12 -14.56
N TYR A 114 4.67 -16.92 -15.57
CA TYR A 114 5.40 -17.00 -16.83
C TYR A 114 5.17 -15.75 -17.71
N ILE A 115 3.92 -15.28 -17.78
CA ILE A 115 3.54 -14.09 -18.55
C ILE A 115 4.24 -12.85 -17.99
N TYR A 116 4.33 -12.74 -16.66
CA TYR A 116 4.85 -11.54 -16.00
C TYR A 116 6.27 -11.66 -15.45
N SER A 117 6.90 -12.84 -15.44
CA SER A 117 8.35 -12.95 -15.23
C SER A 117 9.15 -12.46 -16.44
N SER A 118 8.55 -12.46 -17.63
CA SER A 118 9.14 -11.94 -18.86
C SER A 118 9.05 -10.41 -19.00
N LYS A 119 8.20 -9.78 -18.19
CA LYS A 119 8.04 -8.32 -18.11
C LYS A 119 8.67 -7.86 -16.80
N ASP A 120 9.93 -7.45 -16.86
CA ASP A 120 10.71 -6.97 -15.72
C ASP A 120 9.87 -6.04 -14.83
N THR A 121 9.73 -6.48 -13.57
CA THR A 121 9.28 -5.76 -12.38
C THR A 121 8.01 -4.91 -12.55
N LEU A 122 6.87 -5.46 -12.13
CA LEU A 122 5.74 -4.65 -11.68
C LEU A 122 6.19 -3.90 -10.42
N ASP A 123 6.57 -2.64 -10.56
CA ASP A 123 6.83 -1.75 -9.43
C ASP A 123 5.57 -1.67 -8.57
N TYR A 124 5.74 -1.96 -7.28
CA TYR A 124 4.74 -1.95 -6.22
C TYR A 124 5.08 -0.84 -5.23
#